data_AF-A0A183KMJ6-F1
#
_entry.id   AF-A0A183KMJ6-F1
#
_cell.length_a   1.000
_cell.length_b   1.000
_cell.length_c   1.000
_cell.angle_alpha   90.00
_cell.angle_beta   90.00
_cell.angle_gamma   90.00
#
_symmetry.space_group_name_H-M   'P 1'
#
loop_
_entity.id
_entity.type
_entity.pdbx_description
1 polymer ?
#
loop_
_entity_poly.entity_id
_entity_poly.type
_entity_poly.pdbx_seq_one_letter_code
_entity_poly.pdbx_strand_id
1 'polypeptide(L)'
;LQRFNTAFLRDTNKLNRLKTNLNNRFRDLQDLLEEEDNTMEDNWKRIKEALISTCQEVLGSKKHHHEEWIFIETLDRIQERKKKKTAINNSRTRAEKVKAQTEYTEANKQVMRSIRADKQKYVEDLVAIVEEAAREGNMKQLYDTKKKLA
;
A
#
# COMPACT_ATOMS: atom_id res chain seq x y z
N LEU A 1 0.49 3.12 6.06
CA LEU A 1 -0.79 3.88 5.94
C LEU A 1 -1.85 2.92 5.42
N GLN A 2 -2.79 2.53 6.28
CA GLN A 2 -3.92 1.69 5.88
C GLN A 2 -4.81 2.51 4.94
N ARG A 3 -5.09 1.98 3.74
CA ARG A 3 -5.97 2.62 2.76
C ARG A 3 -7.33 1.91 2.77
N PHE A 4 -8.41 2.67 2.81
CA PHE A 4 -9.77 2.15 2.71
C PHE A 4 -10.32 2.32 1.28
N ASN A 5 -11.35 1.56 0.92
CA ASN A 5 -11.95 1.67 -0.39
C ASN A 5 -12.93 2.87 -0.47
N THR A 6 -12.42 4.01 -0.92
CA THR A 6 -13.21 5.25 -1.05
C THR A 6 -14.29 5.18 -2.12
N ALA A 7 -14.27 4.19 -3.03
CA ALA A 7 -15.32 4.02 -4.02
C ALA A 7 -16.69 3.75 -3.36
N PHE A 8 -16.70 3.14 -2.17
CA PHE A 8 -17.93 2.90 -1.41
C PHE A 8 -18.57 4.17 -0.84
N LEU A 9 -17.87 5.30 -0.81
CA LEU A 9 -18.48 6.59 -0.44
C LEU A 9 -19.38 7.17 -1.54
N ARG A 10 -19.31 6.61 -2.76
CA ARG A 10 -20.25 6.97 -3.85
C ARG A 10 -21.63 6.37 -3.66
N ASP A 11 -21.74 5.32 -2.86
CA ASP A 11 -23.01 4.71 -2.46
C ASP A 11 -23.58 5.49 -1.28
N THR A 12 -24.69 6.19 -1.51
CA THR A 12 -25.37 7.01 -0.51
C THR A 12 -25.75 6.22 0.74
N ASN A 13 -26.12 4.93 0.59
CA ASN A 13 -26.48 4.08 1.72
C ASN A 13 -25.25 3.78 2.59
N LYS A 14 -24.11 3.47 1.97
CA LYS A 14 -22.85 3.23 2.70
C LYS A 14 -22.32 4.50 3.36
N LEU A 15 -22.43 5.65 2.70
CA LEU A 15 -22.05 6.94 3.28
C LEU A 15 -22.89 7.26 4.52
N ASN A 16 -24.21 7.09 4.44
CA ASN A 16 -25.12 7.30 5.57
C ASN A 16 -24.81 6.33 6.72
N ARG A 17 -24.56 5.05 6.40
CA ARG A 17 -24.16 4.06 7.41
C ARG A 17 -22.85 4.43 8.10
N LEU A 18 -21.85 4.92 7.37
CA LEU A 18 -20.60 5.41 7.95
C LEU A 18 -20.87 6.58 8.91
N LYS A 19 -21.68 7.55 8.50
CA LYS A 19 -22.06 8.72 9.32
C LYS A 19 -22.77 8.29 10.61
N THR A 20 -23.74 7.38 10.52
CA THR A 20 -24.47 6.88 11.68
C THR A 20 -23.56 6.10 12.64
N ASN A 21 -22.74 5.18 12.12
CA ASN A 21 -21.83 4.40 12.97
C ASN A 21 -20.79 5.28 13.67
N LEU A 22 -20.27 6.30 12.98
CA LEU A 22 -19.36 7.27 13.59
C LEU A 22 -20.05 8.04 14.71
N ASN A 23 -21.25 8.59 14.46
CA ASN A 23 -21.99 9.33 15.47
C ASN A 23 -22.29 8.50 16.72
N ASN A 24 -22.66 7.23 16.54
CA ASN A 24 -22.93 6.33 17.65
C ASN A 24 -21.63 6.09 18.46
N ARG A 25 -20.54 5.69 17.79
CA ARG A 25 -19.27 5.42 18.48
C ARG A 25 -18.66 6.65 19.15
N PHE A 26 -18.85 7.85 18.60
CA PHE A 26 -18.39 9.08 19.25
C PHE A 26 -19.21 9.43 20.48
N ARG A 27 -20.51 9.10 20.49
CA ARG A 27 -21.34 9.24 21.68
C ARG A 27 -20.89 8.28 22.78
N ASP A 28 -20.71 7.00 22.42
CA ASP A 28 -20.20 5.98 23.36
C ASP A 28 -18.82 6.36 23.91
N LEU A 29 -17.94 6.91 23.05
CA LEU A 29 -16.62 7.38 23.48
C LEU A 29 -16.69 8.60 24.38
N GLN A 30 -17.63 9.53 24.15
CA GLN A 30 -17.78 10.70 25.02
C GLN A 30 -18.17 10.28 26.43
N ASP A 31 -19.13 9.37 26.56
CA ASP A 31 -19.55 8.84 27.87
C ASP A 31 -18.36 8.15 28.58
N LEU A 32 -17.55 7.36 27.85
CA LEU A 32 -16.33 6.72 28.39
C LEU A 32 -15.22 7.70 28.78
N LEU A 33 -15.12 8.84 28.08
CA LEU A 33 -14.12 9.87 28.37
C LEU A 33 -14.49 10.73 29.59
N GLU A 34 -15.78 10.80 29.91
CA GLU A 34 -16.28 11.51 31.10
C GLU A 34 -16.15 10.64 32.37
N GLU A 35 -16.12 9.31 32.27
CA GLU A 35 -16.03 8.39 33.41
C GLU A 35 -14.61 7.95 33.80
N GLU A 36 -13.62 8.03 32.91
CA GLU A 36 -12.31 7.38 33.08
C GLU A 36 -11.18 8.41 33.12
N ASP A 37 -10.34 8.35 34.17
CA ASP A 37 -9.23 9.29 34.43
C ASP A 37 -8.00 8.98 33.53
N ASN A 38 -8.23 9.09 32.22
CA ASN A 38 -7.30 8.71 31.16
C ASN A 38 -6.38 9.86 30.78
N THR A 39 -5.14 9.55 30.39
CA THR A 39 -4.24 10.58 29.87
C THR A 39 -4.74 11.10 28.51
N MET A 40 -4.40 12.34 28.17
CA MET A 40 -4.77 12.94 26.88
C MET A 40 -4.25 12.13 25.68
N GLU A 41 -3.12 11.43 25.84
CA GLU A 41 -2.56 10.54 24.81
C GLU A 41 -3.42 9.29 24.60
N ASP A 42 -3.91 8.69 25.68
CA ASP A 42 -4.82 7.53 25.63
C ASP A 42 -6.15 7.91 24.98
N ASN A 43 -6.67 9.10 25.28
CA ASN A 43 -7.89 9.63 24.68
C ASN A 43 -7.73 9.81 23.16
N TRP A 44 -6.61 10.39 22.73
CA TRP A 44 -6.30 10.54 21.31
C TRP A 44 -6.16 9.19 20.59
N LYS A 45 -5.56 8.20 21.25
CA LYS A 45 -5.42 6.84 20.74
C LYS A 45 -6.78 6.18 20.53
N ARG A 46 -7.68 6.26 21.52
CA ARG A 46 -9.05 5.71 21.44
C ARG A 46 -9.87 6.32 20.31
N ILE A 47 -9.82 7.64 20.15
CA ILE A 47 -10.49 8.35 19.04
C ILE A 47 -9.99 7.84 17.69
N LYS A 48 -8.67 7.73 17.54
CA LYS A 48 -8.04 7.23 16.32
C LYS A 48 -8.43 5.79 16.02
N GLU A 49 -8.48 4.92 17.03
CA GLU A 49 -8.89 3.52 16.90
C GLU A 49 -10.37 3.39 16.51
N ALA A 50 -11.26 4.17 17.12
CA ALA A 50 -12.69 4.17 16.78
C ALA A 50 -12.92 4.62 15.33
N LEU A 51 -12.23 5.68 14.88
CA LEU A 51 -12.27 6.15 13.49
C LEU A 51 -11.80 5.07 12.51
N ILE A 52 -10.65 4.44 12.79
CA ILE A 52 -10.06 3.39 11.94
C ILE A 52 -11.00 2.19 11.86
N SER A 53 -11.50 1.71 13.00
CA SER A 53 -12.37 0.54 13.10
C SER A 53 -13.70 0.77 12.37
N THR A 54 -14.30 1.96 12.49
CA THR A 54 -15.55 2.28 11.79
C THR A 54 -15.35 2.36 10.27
N CYS A 55 -14.27 3.02 9.84
CA CYS A 55 -13.89 3.06 8.42
C CYS A 55 -13.67 1.64 7.88
N GLN A 56 -13.01 0.77 8.65
CA GLN A 56 -12.75 -0.61 8.25
C GLN A 56 -14.03 -1.45 8.14
N GLU A 57 -14.99 -1.28 9.05
CA GLU A 57 -16.26 -2.00 9.05
C GLU A 57 -17.17 -1.65 7.86
N VAL A 58 -17.19 -0.37 7.46
CA VAL A 58 -18.09 0.13 6.41
C VAL A 58 -17.42 0.17 5.04
N LEU A 59 -16.17 0.64 4.96
CA LEU A 59 -15.45 0.82 3.70
C LEU A 59 -14.56 -0.38 3.36
N GLY A 60 -14.20 -1.21 4.34
CA GLY A 60 -13.23 -2.29 4.13
C GLY A 60 -11.82 -1.77 3.84
N SER A 61 -10.82 -2.60 4.12
CA SER A 61 -9.47 -2.31 3.67
C SER A 61 -9.40 -2.41 2.15
N LYS A 62 -8.74 -1.44 1.52
CA LYS A 62 -8.35 -1.59 0.12
C LYS A 62 -7.35 -2.74 0.10
N LYS A 63 -7.72 -3.85 -0.53
CA LYS A 63 -6.77 -4.93 -0.77
C LYS A 63 -5.61 -4.33 -1.54
N HIS A 64 -4.44 -4.32 -0.91
CA HIS A 64 -3.21 -4.17 -1.64
C HIS A 64 -3.08 -5.46 -2.43
N HIS A 65 -3.51 -5.43 -3.68
CA HIS A 65 -2.92 -6.34 -4.65
C HIS A 65 -1.43 -5.99 -4.60
N HIS A 66 -0.66 -6.77 -3.84
CA HIS A 66 0.75 -6.85 -4.17
C HIS A 66 0.74 -7.33 -5.60
N GLU A 67 1.17 -6.43 -6.48
CA GLU A 67 1.56 -6.79 -7.81
C GLU A 67 2.66 -7.86 -7.62
N GLU A 68 2.28 -9.13 -7.82
CA GLU A 68 3.12 -10.33 -7.61
C GLU A 68 4.45 -10.24 -8.38
N TRP A 69 4.54 -9.32 -9.34
CA TRP A 69 5.70 -9.10 -10.18
C TRP A 69 6.84 -8.34 -9.50
N ILE A 70 6.61 -7.55 -8.44
CA ILE A 70 7.71 -6.81 -7.79
C ILE A 70 8.54 -7.76 -6.94
N PHE A 71 9.76 -8.03 -7.37
CA PHE A 71 10.67 -8.93 -6.66
C PHE A 71 11.37 -8.21 -5.48
N ILE A 72 11.84 -9.00 -4.51
CA ILE A 72 12.50 -8.51 -3.29
C ILE A 72 13.70 -7.61 -3.61
N GLU A 73 14.48 -7.95 -4.64
CA GLU A 73 15.64 -7.15 -5.05
C GLU A 73 15.25 -5.71 -5.43
N THR A 74 14.10 -5.50 -6.08
CA THR A 74 13.60 -4.15 -6.39
C THR A 74 13.16 -3.41 -5.14
N LEU A 75 12.60 -4.10 -4.14
CA LEU A 75 12.25 -3.49 -2.85
C LEU A 75 13.49 -3.00 -2.11
N ASP A 76 14.57 -3.78 -2.11
CA ASP A 76 15.86 -3.37 -1.53
C ASP A 76 16.43 -2.13 -2.22
N ARG A 77 16.38 -2.09 -3.56
CA ARG A 77 16.79 -0.91 -4.34
C ARG A 77 15.94 0.33 -4.02
N ILE A 78 14.64 0.17 -3.81
CA ILE A 78 13.75 1.27 -3.39
C ILE A 78 14.16 1.79 -2.00
N GLN A 79 14.53 0.90 -1.08
CA GLN A 79 15.01 1.26 0.24
C GLN A 79 16.34 2.01 0.17
N GLU A 80 17.29 1.55 -0.63
CA GLU A 80 18.57 2.24 -0.86
C GLU A 80 18.38 3.62 -1.48
N ARG A 81 17.47 3.76 -2.45
CA ARG A 81 17.10 5.06 -3.01
C ARG A 81 16.53 6.00 -1.94
N LYS A 82 15.73 5.50 -0.99
CA LYS A 82 15.19 6.30 0.11
C LYS A 82 16.30 6.79 1.04
N LYS A 83 17.27 5.93 1.40
CA LYS A 83 18.43 6.33 2.21
C LYS A 83 19.22 7.47 1.52
N LYS A 84 19.45 7.37 0.21
CA LYS A 84 20.10 8.42 -0.58
C LYS A 84 19.29 9.72 -0.61
N LYS A 85 17.96 9.64 -0.60
CA LYS A 85 17.09 10.83 -0.47
C LYS A 85 17.26 11.50 0.89
N THR A 86 17.37 10.72 1.96
CA THR A 86 17.67 11.23 3.30
C THR A 86 19.03 11.92 3.35
N ALA A 87 20.05 11.37 2.69
CA ALA A 87 21.37 11.99 2.59
C ALA A 87 21.32 13.39 1.93
N ILE A 88 20.48 13.58 0.91
CA ILE A 88 20.24 14.91 0.30
C ILE A 88 19.59 15.87 1.30
N ASN A 89 18.61 15.41 2.07
CA ASN A 89 17.91 16.29 3.02
C ASN A 89 18.81 16.72 4.18
N ASN A 90 19.76 15.87 4.57
CA ASN A 90 20.69 16.12 5.66
C ASN A 90 21.98 16.85 5.24
N SER A 91 22.18 17.11 3.95
CA SER A 91 23.40 17.76 3.44
C SER A 91 23.55 19.18 4.01
N ARG A 92 24.73 19.52 4.53
CA ARG A 92 24.99 20.83 5.14
C ARG A 92 25.64 21.80 4.16
N THR A 93 26.46 21.29 3.25
CA THR A 93 27.16 22.12 2.25
C THR A 93 26.59 21.90 0.84
N ARG A 94 26.78 22.90 -0.05
CA ARG A 94 26.35 22.79 -1.45
C ARG A 94 27.04 21.64 -2.18
N ALA A 95 28.32 21.39 -1.89
CA ALA A 95 29.09 20.30 -2.50
C ALA A 95 28.54 18.91 -2.10
N GLU A 96 28.27 18.70 -0.81
CA GLU A 96 27.63 17.47 -0.32
C GLU A 96 26.26 17.23 -0.98
N LYS A 97 25.45 18.30 -1.09
CA LYS A 97 24.13 18.22 -1.71
C LYS A 97 24.21 17.80 -3.17
N VAL A 98 25.17 18.36 -3.93
CA VAL A 98 25.39 17.99 -5.33
C VAL A 98 25.81 16.52 -5.45
N LYS A 99 26.73 16.05 -4.60
CA LYS A 99 27.16 14.64 -4.60
C LYS A 99 25.99 13.69 -4.29
N ALA A 100 25.26 13.95 -3.20
CA ALA A 100 24.11 13.14 -2.79
C ALA A 100 22.99 13.15 -3.85
N GLN A 101 22.80 14.27 -4.55
CA GLN A 101 21.83 14.39 -5.65
C GLN A 101 22.22 13.52 -6.85
N THR A 102 23.50 13.44 -7.19
CA THR A 102 24.01 12.55 -8.24
C THR A 102 23.78 11.08 -7.88
N GLU A 103 24.11 10.68 -6.65
CA GLU A 103 23.91 9.31 -6.16
C GLU A 103 22.43 8.90 -6.14
N TYR A 104 21.55 9.80 -5.69
CA TYR A 104 20.10 9.56 -5.75
C TYR A 104 19.60 9.41 -7.18
N THR A 105 20.11 10.23 -8.11
CA THR A 105 19.71 10.19 -9.51
C THR A 105 20.04 8.84 -10.14
N GLU A 106 21.24 8.32 -9.88
CA GLU A 106 21.63 6.98 -10.37
C GLU A 106 20.80 5.87 -9.70
N ALA A 107 20.62 5.93 -8.38
CA ALA A 107 19.76 4.96 -7.68
C ALA A 107 18.32 4.98 -8.19
N ASN A 108 17.77 6.15 -8.50
CA ASN A 108 16.44 6.27 -9.06
C ASN A 108 16.35 5.65 -10.46
N LYS A 109 17.37 5.84 -11.32
CA LYS A 109 17.45 5.15 -12.61
C LYS A 109 17.49 3.63 -12.44
N GLN A 110 18.27 3.12 -11.49
CA GLN A 110 18.37 1.69 -11.22
C GLN A 110 17.05 1.07 -10.75
N VAL A 111 16.30 1.76 -9.88
CA VAL A 111 14.95 1.34 -9.47
C VAL A 111 14.01 1.29 -10.68
N MET A 112 14.04 2.29 -11.56
CA MET A 112 13.19 2.30 -12.75
C MET A 112 13.55 1.16 -13.73
N ARG A 113 14.84 0.80 -13.84
CA ARG A 113 15.27 -0.36 -14.64
C ARG A 113 14.82 -1.67 -14.00
N SER A 114 14.98 -1.85 -12.69
CA SER A 114 14.60 -3.09 -12.01
C SER A 114 13.09 -3.31 -12.06
N ILE A 115 12.29 -2.26 -11.89
CA ILE A 115 10.82 -2.32 -12.08
C ILE A 115 10.45 -2.84 -13.48
N ARG A 116 11.14 -2.39 -14.53
CA ARG A 116 10.89 -2.89 -15.90
C ARG A 116 11.29 -4.36 -16.05
N ALA A 117 12.44 -4.73 -15.50
CA ALA A 117 12.94 -6.11 -15.55
C ALA A 117 12.03 -7.07 -14.79
N ASP A 118 11.60 -6.70 -13.58
CA ASP A 118 10.67 -7.46 -12.76
C ASP A 118 9.35 -7.73 -13.49
N LYS A 119 8.79 -6.68 -14.13
CA LYS A 119 7.57 -6.82 -14.93
C LYS A 119 7.77 -7.74 -16.14
N GLN A 120 8.89 -7.61 -16.85
CA GLN A 120 9.21 -8.47 -17.99
C GLN A 120 9.35 -9.94 -17.55
N LYS A 121 10.12 -10.19 -16.49
CA LYS A 121 10.33 -11.52 -15.94
C LYS A 121 9.02 -12.17 -15.49
N TYR A 122 8.14 -11.43 -14.82
CA TYR A 122 6.83 -11.94 -14.44
C TYR A 122 5.97 -12.34 -15.65
N VAL A 123 6.01 -11.58 -16.74
CA VAL A 123 5.30 -11.94 -17.98
C VAL A 123 5.92 -13.20 -18.60
N GLU A 124 7.25 -13.30 -18.66
CA GLU A 124 7.96 -14.49 -19.16
C GLU A 124 7.61 -15.74 -18.33
N ASP A 125 7.60 -15.63 -17.00
CA ASP A 125 7.20 -16.71 -16.09
C ASP A 125 5.75 -17.14 -16.33
N LEU A 126 4.83 -16.19 -16.51
CA LEU A 126 3.43 -16.51 -16.82
C LEU A 126 3.27 -17.19 -18.18
N VAL A 127 4.01 -16.75 -19.21
CA VAL A 127 3.99 -17.37 -20.53
C VAL A 127 4.51 -18.81 -20.46
N ALA A 128 5.60 -19.06 -19.74
CA ALA A 128 6.12 -20.40 -19.54
C ALA A 128 5.09 -21.33 -18.85
N ILE A 129 4.34 -20.83 -17.87
CA ILE A 129 3.26 -21.59 -17.22
C ILE A 129 2.11 -21.87 -18.19
N VAL A 130 1.75 -20.90 -19.05
CA VAL A 130 0.71 -21.10 -20.09
C VAL A 130 1.11 -22.21 -21.06
N GLU A 131 2.37 -22.19 -21.53
CA GLU A 131 2.90 -23.20 -22.44
C GLU A 131 2.88 -24.60 -21.82
N GLU A 132 3.29 -24.73 -20.56
CA GLU A 132 3.24 -26.02 -19.84
C GLU A 132 1.80 -26.52 -19.66
N ALA A 133 0.90 -25.64 -19.20
CA ALA A 133 -0.52 -26.02 -19.02
C ALA A 133 -1.16 -26.46 -20.34
N ALA A 134 -0.76 -25.88 -21.48
CA ALA A 134 -1.20 -26.31 -22.80
C ALA A 134 -0.67 -27.70 -23.17
N ARG A 135 0.60 -28.01 -22.84
CA ARG A 135 1.20 -29.34 -23.05
C ARG A 135 0.52 -30.41 -22.20
N GLU A 136 0.23 -30.11 -20.94
CA GLU A 136 -0.39 -31.04 -19.99
C GLU A 136 -1.92 -31.17 -20.16
N GLY A 137 -2.54 -30.33 -20.98
CA GLY A 137 -4.00 -30.28 -21.15
C GLY A 137 -4.75 -29.70 -19.94
N ASN A 138 -4.07 -28.94 -19.07
CA ASN A 138 -4.66 -28.33 -17.88
C ASN A 138 -5.42 -27.04 -18.22
N MET A 139 -6.65 -27.19 -18.73
CA MET A 139 -7.47 -26.06 -19.18
C MET A 139 -7.83 -25.06 -18.09
N LYS A 140 -7.90 -25.51 -16.82
CA LYS A 140 -8.18 -24.61 -15.70
C LYS A 140 -7.02 -23.65 -15.46
N GLN A 141 -5.79 -24.16 -15.35
CA GLN A 141 -4.60 -23.33 -15.18
C GLN A 141 -4.40 -22.38 -16.37
N LEU A 142 -4.60 -22.86 -17.60
CA LEU A 142 -4.48 -22.05 -18.82
C LEU A 142 -5.43 -20.85 -18.82
N TYR A 143 -6.68 -21.02 -18.37
CA TYR A 143 -7.64 -19.93 -18.27
C TYR A 143 -7.25 -18.92 -17.18
N ASP A 144 -6.85 -19.41 -16.01
CA ASP A 144 -6.49 -18.57 -14.87
C ASP A 144 -5.23 -17.73 -15.13
N THR A 145 -4.20 -18.30 -15.78
CA THR A 145 -2.97 -17.57 -16.15
C THR A 145 -3.18 -16.60 -17.30
N LYS A 146 -3.97 -16.96 -18.31
CA LYS A 146 -4.37 -16.03 -19.38
C LYS A 146 -5.13 -14.81 -18.83
N LYS A 147 -5.97 -15.02 -17.81
CA LYS A 147 -6.66 -13.93 -17.11
C LYS A 147 -5.69 -13.00 -16.35
N LYS A 148 -4.54 -13.50 -15.89
CA LYS A 148 -3.48 -12.67 -15.28
C LYS A 148 -2.67 -11.87 -16.30
N LEU A 149 -2.63 -12.30 -17.56
CA LEU A 149 -1.93 -11.60 -18.66
C LEU A 149 -2.73 -10.43 -19.26
N ALA A 150 -4.06 -10.45 -19.09
CA ALA A 150 -5.00 -9.46 -19.63
C ALA A 150 -5.11 -8.21 -18.75
#